data_AF-D8SUG8-F1
#
_entry.id   AF-D8SUG8-F1
#
_cell.length_a   1.000
_cell.length_b   1.000
_cell.length_c   1.000
_cell.angle_alpha   90.00
_cell.angle_beta   90.00
_cell.angle_gamma   90.00
#
_symmetry.space_group_name_H-M   'P 1'
#
loop_
_entity.id
_entity.type
_entity.pdbx_description
1 polymer ?
#
loop_
_entity_poly.entity_id
_entity_poly.type
_entity_poly.pdbx_seq_one_letter_code
_entity_poly.pdbx_strand_id
1 'polypeptide(L)'
;DQGDTHIVYLGNVDKSLHPDAVTGSHHALLHDVLGSAEAARESLGFSYRHGFSGFSARLTEEQAAKHEKLEVYKCKSTSSHTAGLPNVLSVFLNKIHTVHTTNSWEFLGLYGNGEKSLYGASGATESSWLWRRAKFGKDIIIGVLDS
;
A
#
# COMPACT_ATOMS: atom_id res chain seq x y z
N ASP A 1 0.28 7.95 -26.85
CA ASP A 1 1.05 7.39 -25.73
C ASP A 1 0.15 6.88 -24.64
N GLN A 2 0.28 5.59 -24.31
CA GLN A 2 -0.39 5.02 -23.15
C GLN A 2 0.47 5.35 -21.93
N GLY A 3 0.02 6.28 -21.08
CA GLY A 3 0.75 6.70 -19.88
C GLY A 3 1.02 5.54 -18.90
N ASP A 4 2.07 5.71 -18.11
CA ASP A 4 2.51 4.76 -17.09
C ASP A 4 1.71 4.91 -15.80
N THR A 5 1.67 3.82 -15.01
CA THR A 5 0.99 3.85 -13.71
C THR A 5 1.89 4.52 -12.68
N HIS A 6 1.37 5.59 -12.06
CA HIS A 6 2.01 6.30 -10.96
C HIS A 6 1.20 6.10 -9.69
N ILE A 7 1.88 6.17 -8.55
CA ILE A 7 1.28 6.15 -7.21
C ILE A 7 1.38 7.56 -6.66
N VAL A 8 0.23 8.11 -6.26
CA VAL A 8 0.08 9.40 -5.60
C VAL A 8 -0.22 9.15 -4.13
N TYR A 9 0.67 9.59 -3.25
CA TYR A 9 0.56 9.44 -1.80
C TYR A 9 0.06 10.73 -1.16
N LEU A 10 -1.01 10.63 -0.36
CA LEU A 10 -1.68 11.76 0.30
C LEU A 10 -1.49 11.74 1.83
N GLY A 11 -0.83 10.72 2.36
CA GLY A 11 -0.58 10.59 3.80
C GLY A 11 -1.64 9.80 4.55
N ASN A 12 -1.93 10.23 5.77
CA ASN A 12 -2.90 9.55 6.62
C ASN A 12 -4.32 9.72 6.07
N VAL A 13 -5.10 8.64 6.12
CA VAL A 13 -6.53 8.71 5.84
C VAL A 13 -7.27 9.32 7.03
N ASP A 14 -8.19 10.23 6.75
CA ASP A 14 -9.14 10.67 7.76
C ASP A 14 -10.12 9.53 8.08
N LYS A 15 -9.96 8.95 9.27
CA LYS A 15 -10.77 7.79 9.72
C LYS A 15 -12.22 8.15 10.01
N SER A 16 -12.56 9.43 10.09
CA SER A 16 -13.95 9.88 10.25
C SER A 16 -14.74 9.84 8.93
N LEU A 17 -14.05 9.81 7.79
CA LEU A 17 -14.66 9.80 6.47
C LEU A 17 -15.05 8.38 6.04
N HIS A 18 -16.19 8.28 5.36
CA HIS A 18 -16.55 7.04 4.66
C HIS A 18 -15.53 6.76 3.53
N PRO A 19 -15.15 5.50 3.28
CA PRO A 19 -14.21 5.15 2.21
C PRO A 19 -14.56 5.69 0.81
N ASP A 20 -15.86 5.87 0.55
CA ASP A 20 -16.34 6.46 -0.72
C ASP A 20 -16.07 7.97 -0.80
N ALA A 21 -16.13 8.68 0.33
CA ALA A 21 -15.79 10.10 0.38
C ALA A 21 -14.29 10.31 0.12
N VAL A 22 -13.44 9.43 0.68
CA VAL A 22 -12.00 9.40 0.38
C VAL A 22 -11.77 9.15 -1.11
N THR A 23 -12.47 8.19 -1.70
CA THR A 23 -12.38 7.91 -3.14
C THR A 23 -12.87 9.07 -4.00
N GLY A 24 -13.93 9.77 -3.58
CA GLY A 24 -14.40 11.00 -4.23
C GLY A 24 -13.33 12.10 -4.23
N SER A 25 -12.58 12.25 -3.13
CA SER A 25 -11.47 13.19 -3.07
C SER A 25 -10.33 12.86 -4.05
N HIS A 26 -10.05 11.58 -4.26
CA HIS A 26 -9.06 11.13 -5.24
C HIS A 26 -9.50 11.44 -6.68
N HIS A 27 -10.78 11.20 -7.01
CA HIS A 27 -11.33 11.58 -8.31
C HIS A 27 -11.27 13.10 -8.53
N ALA A 28 -11.55 13.89 -7.50
CA ALA A 28 -11.47 15.35 -7.61
C ALA A 28 -10.03 15.84 -7.85
N LEU A 29 -9.03 15.22 -7.20
CA LEU A 29 -7.62 15.50 -7.46
C LEU A 29 -7.18 15.13 -8.88
N LEU A 30 -7.62 13.97 -9.38
CA LEU A 30 -7.34 13.57 -10.76
C LEU A 30 -8.03 14.47 -11.78
N HIS A 31 -9.25 14.89 -11.49
CA HIS A 31 -10.00 15.84 -12.31
C HIS A 31 -9.26 17.18 -12.46
N ASP A 32 -8.68 17.72 -11.39
CA ASP A 32 -7.93 18.98 -11.43
C ASP A 32 -6.70 18.91 -12.37
N VAL A 33 -6.08 17.74 -12.45
CA VAL A 33 -4.93 17.51 -13.34
C VAL A 33 -5.36 17.24 -14.78
N LEU A 34 -6.34 16.35 -14.97
CA LEU A 34 -6.75 15.84 -16.29
C LEU A 34 -7.80 16.71 -16.99
N GLY A 35 -8.52 17.55 -16.25
CA GLY A 35 -9.54 18.47 -16.76
C GLY A 35 -10.86 17.83 -17.20
N SER A 36 -11.04 16.52 -17.01
CA SER A 36 -12.28 15.78 -17.33
C SER A 36 -12.56 14.72 -16.28
N ALA A 37 -13.84 14.56 -15.94
CA ALA A 37 -14.31 13.55 -15.00
C ALA A 37 -14.19 12.13 -15.58
N GLU A 38 -14.45 12.00 -16.88
CA GLU A 38 -14.30 10.77 -17.65
C GLU A 38 -12.82 10.33 -17.65
N ALA A 39 -11.91 11.26 -17.98
CA ALA A 39 -10.48 10.99 -17.95
C ALA A 39 -10.00 10.62 -16.54
N ALA A 40 -10.48 11.32 -15.50
CA ALA A 40 -10.16 10.99 -14.11
C ALA A 40 -10.64 9.59 -13.70
N ARG A 41 -11.82 9.18 -14.16
CA ARG A 41 -12.37 7.84 -13.89
C ARG A 41 -11.63 6.74 -14.65
N GLU A 42 -11.20 7.01 -15.87
CA GLU A 42 -10.47 6.05 -16.73
C GLU A 42 -9.00 5.90 -16.33
N SER A 43 -8.38 6.99 -15.86
CA SER A 43 -7.00 6.96 -15.38
C SER A 43 -6.85 6.32 -14.01
N LEU A 44 -7.88 6.36 -13.14
CA LEU A 44 -7.80 5.80 -11.79
C LEU A 44 -7.67 4.26 -11.84
N GLY A 45 -6.56 3.75 -11.32
CA GLY A 45 -6.33 2.31 -11.15
C GLY A 45 -6.87 1.80 -9.82
N PHE A 46 -6.34 2.32 -8.71
CA PHE A 46 -6.73 1.90 -7.36
C PHE A 46 -6.81 3.08 -6.39
N SER A 47 -7.74 3.01 -5.43
CA SER A 47 -7.95 4.01 -4.39
C SER A 47 -7.58 3.43 -3.03
N TYR A 48 -6.45 3.86 -2.47
CA TYR A 48 -5.99 3.49 -1.13
C TYR A 48 -6.71 4.36 -0.09
N ARG A 49 -7.55 3.73 0.74
CA ARG A 49 -8.52 4.43 1.61
C ARG A 49 -8.62 3.89 3.03
N HIS A 50 -7.71 3.00 3.43
CA HIS A 50 -7.79 2.29 4.71
C HIS A 50 -6.54 2.48 5.58
N GLY A 51 -5.37 2.01 5.11
CA GLY A 51 -4.12 2.19 5.84
C GLY A 51 -3.53 3.59 5.66
N PHE A 52 -3.66 4.13 4.46
CA PHE A 52 -3.24 5.47 4.07
C PHE A 52 -4.20 5.99 3.00
N SER A 53 -4.15 7.29 2.73
CA SER A 53 -4.83 7.95 1.63
C SER A 53 -3.86 8.09 0.45
N GLY A 54 -4.33 7.71 -0.73
CA GLY A 54 -3.57 7.78 -1.96
C GLY A 54 -4.29 7.05 -3.09
N PHE A 55 -3.76 7.14 -4.29
CA PHE A 55 -4.30 6.39 -5.43
C PHE A 55 -3.21 6.02 -6.42
N SER A 56 -3.45 4.98 -7.22
CA SER A 56 -2.68 4.72 -8.42
C SER A 56 -3.46 5.20 -9.64
N ALA A 57 -2.77 5.83 -10.59
CA ALA A 57 -3.38 6.32 -11.82
C ALA A 57 -2.44 6.20 -13.02
N ARG A 58 -3.02 5.98 -14.19
CA ARG A 58 -2.30 6.03 -15.47
C ARG A 58 -2.17 7.47 -15.91
N LEU A 59 -0.92 7.96 -15.94
CA LEU A 59 -0.57 9.35 -16.21
C LEU A 59 0.60 9.41 -17.21
N THR A 60 0.61 10.42 -18.07
CA THR A 60 1.81 10.77 -18.83
C THR A 60 2.85 11.43 -17.93
N GLU A 61 4.12 11.48 -18.34
CA GLU A 61 5.17 12.18 -17.57
C GLU A 61 4.80 13.63 -17.27
N GLU A 62 4.17 14.33 -18.23
CA GLU A 62 3.70 15.72 -18.04
C GLU A 62 2.60 15.82 -16.97
N GLN A 63 1.67 14.86 -16.94
CA GLN A 63 0.58 14.79 -15.96
C GLN A 63 1.11 14.41 -14.58
N ALA A 64 2.05 13.46 -14.51
CA ALA A 64 2.74 13.08 -13.28
C ALA A 64 3.53 14.26 -12.70
N ALA A 65 4.28 14.98 -13.55
CA ALA A 65 5.00 16.19 -13.17
C ALA A 65 4.05 17.33 -12.74
N LYS A 66 2.81 17.38 -13.27
CA LYS A 66 1.79 18.33 -12.80
C LYS A 66 1.31 17.98 -11.39
N HIS A 67 1.12 16.69 -11.08
CA HIS A 67 0.84 16.22 -9.71
C HIS A 67 2.03 16.45 -8.75
N GLU A 68 3.26 16.24 -9.22
CA GLU A 68 4.48 16.52 -8.44
C GLU A 68 4.66 18.03 -8.21
N LYS A 69 4.40 18.87 -9.22
CA LYS A 69 4.44 20.33 -9.06
C LYS A 69 3.39 20.86 -8.09
N LEU A 70 2.25 20.17 -7.95
CA LEU A 70 1.27 20.45 -6.90
C LEU A 70 1.84 20.23 -5.48
N GLU A 71 2.92 19.44 -5.32
CA GLU A 71 3.66 19.28 -4.05
C GLU A 71 4.49 20.52 -3.68
N VAL A 72 4.98 21.26 -4.68
CA VAL A 72 5.97 22.31 -4.47
C VAL A 72 5.35 23.66 -4.10
N TYR A 73 4.11 23.94 -4.54
CA TYR A 73 3.47 25.24 -4.30
C TYR A 73 2.60 25.34 -3.03
N LYS A 74 2.19 24.20 -2.45
CA LYS A 74 1.35 24.20 -1.23
C LYS A 74 2.12 24.09 0.09
N CYS A 75 3.42 23.77 0.03
CA CYS A 75 4.23 23.51 1.24
C CYS A 75 4.96 24.73 1.82
N LYS A 76 4.89 25.92 1.20
CA LYS A 76 5.68 27.10 1.67
C LYS A 76 4.93 28.18 2.42
N SER A 77 3.60 28.19 2.46
CA SER A 77 2.90 29.14 3.31
C SER A 77 1.47 28.70 3.58
N THR A 78 0.97 29.11 4.73
CA THR A 78 -0.44 29.24 5.10
C THR A 78 -1.16 27.99 5.60
N SER A 79 -1.19 27.92 6.93
CA SER A 79 -2.26 27.44 7.81
C SER A 79 -3.64 28.08 7.54
N SER A 80 -4.09 28.17 6.29
CA SER A 80 -5.41 28.73 5.96
C SER A 80 -6.18 27.88 4.96
N HIS A 81 -7.20 27.20 5.46
CA HIS A 81 -8.50 26.98 4.81
C HIS A 81 -8.51 27.07 3.27
N THR A 82 -7.98 26.05 2.60
CA THR A 82 -8.50 25.67 1.28
C THR A 82 -9.28 24.38 1.50
N ALA A 83 -10.53 24.55 1.92
CA ALA A 83 -11.43 23.46 2.26
C ALA A 83 -11.73 22.62 1.00
N GLY A 84 -11.24 21.38 0.94
CA GLY A 84 -11.82 20.38 0.04
C GLY A 84 -10.89 19.26 -0.43
N LEU A 85 -9.59 19.50 -0.65
CA LEU A 85 -8.71 18.51 -1.31
C LEU A 85 -7.48 18.15 -0.48
N PRO A 86 -7.19 16.84 -0.30
CA PRO A 86 -6.00 16.39 0.41
C PRO A 86 -4.74 16.80 -0.34
N ASN A 87 -3.69 17.13 0.40
CA ASN A 87 -2.42 17.57 -0.16
C ASN A 87 -1.61 16.36 -0.66
N VAL A 88 -1.12 16.43 -1.90
CA VAL A 88 -0.19 15.44 -2.46
C VAL A 88 1.16 15.56 -1.76
N LEU A 89 1.67 14.44 -1.24
CA LEU A 89 2.93 14.37 -0.48
C LEU A 89 4.08 13.73 -1.26
N SER A 90 3.79 12.71 -2.06
CA SER A 90 4.76 12.13 -2.99
C SER A 90 4.07 11.53 -4.22
N VAL A 91 4.70 11.66 -5.38
CA VAL A 91 4.33 10.97 -6.62
C VAL A 91 5.49 10.12 -7.09
N PHE A 92 5.27 8.84 -7.36
CA PHE A 92 6.31 7.96 -7.85
C PHE A 92 5.77 6.91 -8.82
N LEU A 93 6.62 6.46 -9.74
CA LEU A 93 6.26 5.41 -10.69
C LEU A 93 5.94 4.10 -9.97
N ASN A 94 4.86 3.44 -10.37
CA ASN A 94 4.52 2.11 -9.89
C ASN A 94 5.60 1.10 -10.32
N LYS A 95 6.09 0.33 -9.36
CA LYS A 95 7.12 -0.70 -9.61
C LYS A 95 6.55 -2.06 -9.27
N ILE A 96 6.71 -3.01 -10.18
CA ILE A 96 6.45 -4.42 -9.88
C ILE A 96 7.63 -4.93 -9.05
N HIS A 97 7.33 -5.40 -7.85
CA HIS A 97 8.31 -6.07 -7.01
C HIS A 97 8.19 -7.59 -7.23
N THR A 98 9.28 -8.21 -7.70
CA THR A 98 9.37 -9.66 -7.77
C THR A 98 9.60 -10.21 -6.37
N VAL A 99 8.73 -11.10 -5.90
CA VAL A 99 8.92 -11.78 -4.62
C VAL A 99 10.14 -12.68 -4.72
N HIS A 100 11.13 -12.46 -3.86
CA HIS A 100 12.22 -13.40 -3.67
C HIS A 100 11.73 -14.48 -2.69
N THR A 101 11.32 -15.62 -3.21
CA THR A 101 10.89 -16.75 -2.38
C THR A 101 12.04 -17.27 -1.55
N THR A 102 11.86 -17.32 -0.23
CA THR A 102 12.73 -18.09 0.67
C THR A 102 11.88 -19.00 1.52
N ASN A 103 11.20 -19.96 0.89
CA ASN A 103 10.47 -21.06 1.54
C ASN A 103 10.00 -20.69 2.96
N SER A 104 9.12 -19.69 3.08
CA SER A 104 8.93 -18.95 4.34
C SER A 104 8.55 -19.88 5.49
N TRP A 105 7.86 -20.96 5.17
CA TRP A 105 7.49 -22.01 6.10
C TRP A 105 8.68 -22.89 6.53
N GLU A 106 9.64 -23.19 5.67
CA GLU A 106 10.92 -23.82 6.05
C GLU A 106 11.80 -22.87 6.85
N PHE A 107 11.87 -21.58 6.49
CA PHE A 107 12.58 -20.56 7.28
C PHE A 107 12.02 -20.45 8.70
N LEU A 108 10.69 -20.51 8.83
CA LEU A 108 10.01 -20.56 10.12
C LEU A 108 10.15 -21.92 10.82
N GLY A 109 10.73 -22.95 10.17
CA GLY A 109 10.87 -24.29 10.74
C GLY A 109 9.53 -25.02 10.92
N LEU A 110 8.53 -24.66 10.12
CA LEU A 110 7.19 -25.26 10.11
C LEU A 110 7.13 -26.50 9.20
N TYR A 111 7.95 -26.56 8.14
CA TYR A 111 8.23 -27.78 7.39
C TYR A 111 9.58 -28.38 7.77
N GLY A 112 9.59 -29.69 8.04
CA GLY A 112 10.78 -30.46 8.34
C GLY A 112 10.68 -31.83 7.68
N ASN A 113 11.70 -32.20 6.90
CA ASN A 113 11.77 -33.46 6.19
C ASN A 113 12.17 -34.57 7.18
N GLY A 114 11.19 -35.31 7.69
CA GLY A 114 11.39 -36.43 8.61
C GLY A 114 10.21 -36.62 9.56
N GLU A 115 9.28 -37.49 9.15
CA GLU A 115 8.10 -38.09 9.83
C GLU A 115 7.19 -37.24 10.74
N LYS A 116 7.57 -36.06 11.21
CA LYS A 116 6.68 -35.16 11.96
C LYS A 116 7.01 -33.70 11.70
N SER A 117 6.31 -33.15 10.72
CA SER A 117 6.08 -31.71 10.62
C SER A 117 4.58 -31.45 10.67
N LEU A 118 4.25 -30.32 11.29
CA LEU A 118 2.94 -29.73 11.58
C LEU A 118 2.16 -30.20 12.81
N TYR A 119 2.16 -31.47 13.22
CA TYR A 119 1.48 -31.87 14.49
C TYR A 119 2.12 -33.08 15.16
N GLY A 120 3.37 -32.95 15.60
CA GLY A 120 3.95 -33.95 16.47
C GLY A 120 5.40 -33.73 16.79
N ALA A 121 5.68 -33.47 18.05
CA ALA A 121 7.01 -33.68 18.59
C ALA A 121 7.42 -35.15 18.34
N SER A 122 8.53 -35.38 17.63
CA SER A 122 9.38 -36.52 17.95
C SER A 122 10.83 -36.08 17.88
N GLY A 123 11.50 -36.26 19.00
CA GLY A 123 12.96 -36.33 19.06
C GLY A 123 13.65 -35.00 18.86
N ALA A 124 13.77 -34.24 19.95
CA ALA A 124 14.91 -33.35 20.22
C ALA A 124 15.53 -32.62 19.01
N THR A 125 14.88 -31.55 18.55
CA THR A 125 15.56 -30.47 17.81
C THR A 125 15.34 -29.15 18.55
N GLU A 126 16.32 -28.25 18.45
CA GLU A 126 16.35 -26.97 19.16
C GLU A 126 15.16 -26.04 18.84
N SER A 127 14.41 -26.28 17.78
CA SER A 127 13.18 -25.52 17.48
C SER A 127 12.06 -25.77 18.50
N SER A 128 12.01 -26.94 19.15
CA SER A 128 10.90 -27.33 20.05
C SER A 128 10.80 -26.51 21.36
N TRP A 129 11.90 -25.92 21.84
CA TRP A 129 11.86 -25.08 23.05
C TRP A 129 11.37 -23.66 22.72
N LEU A 130 11.73 -23.12 21.57
CA LEU A 130 11.25 -21.81 21.08
C LEU A 130 9.74 -21.82 20.89
N TRP A 131 9.19 -22.87 20.26
CA TRP A 131 7.75 -23.00 20.07
C TRP A 131 6.97 -23.07 21.38
N ARG A 132 7.45 -23.85 22.37
CA ARG A 132 6.83 -23.89 23.70
C ARG A 132 6.92 -22.54 24.42
N ARG A 133 8.07 -21.87 24.34
CA ARG A 133 8.28 -20.54 24.95
C ARG A 133 7.38 -19.48 24.30
N ALA A 134 7.14 -19.57 23.00
CA ALA A 134 6.20 -18.74 22.24
C ALA A 134 4.74 -19.17 22.38
N LYS A 135 4.42 -20.16 23.23
CA LYS A 135 3.07 -20.75 23.36
C LYS A 135 2.46 -21.17 22.02
N PHE A 136 3.30 -21.64 21.09
CA PHE A 136 2.93 -22.05 19.74
C PHE A 136 2.20 -20.95 18.94
N GLY A 137 2.47 -19.68 19.24
CA GLY A 137 1.80 -18.56 18.55
C GLY A 137 0.36 -18.32 19.01
N LYS A 138 -0.04 -18.84 20.17
CA LYS A 138 -1.36 -18.54 20.75
C LYS A 138 -1.55 -17.02 20.83
N ASP A 139 -2.69 -16.55 20.30
CA ASP A 139 -3.10 -15.13 20.25
C ASP A 139 -2.18 -14.24 19.39
N ILE A 140 -1.39 -14.82 18.48
CA ILE A 140 -0.51 -14.10 17.54
C ILE A 140 -0.94 -14.38 16.09
N ILE A 141 -1.02 -13.33 15.27
CA ILE A 141 -1.21 -13.43 13.82
C ILE A 141 0.08 -12.97 13.13
N ILE A 142 0.64 -13.83 12.28
CA ILE A 142 1.79 -13.50 11.43
C ILE A 142 1.28 -13.38 10.00
N GLY A 143 1.33 -12.17 9.44
CA GLY A 143 1.05 -11.94 8.03
C GLY A 143 2.32 -12.14 7.21
N VAL A 144 2.29 -13.09 6.26
CA VAL A 144 3.39 -13.35 5.32
C VAL A 144 2.92 -12.98 3.92
N LEU A 145 3.74 -12.21 3.20
CA LEU A 145 3.57 -11.95 1.77
C LEU A 145 4.64 -12.77 1.03
N ASP A 146 4.23 -13.90 0.46
CA ASP A 146 5.07 -14.80 -0.34
C ASP A 146 4.44 -14.99 -1.73
N SER A 147 5.15 -15.62 -2.67
CA SER A 147 4.66 -15.90 -4.03
C SER A 147 3.58 -16.98 -4.08
#